data_AF-A0A925JIR1-F1
#
_entry.id   AF-A0A925JIR1-F1
#
_cell.length_a   1.000
_cell.length_b   1.000
_cell.length_c   1.000
_cell.angle_alpha   90.00
_cell.angle_beta   90.00
_cell.angle_gamma   90.00
#
_symmetry.space_group_name_H-M   'P 1'
#
loop_
_entity.id
_entity.type
_entity.pdbx_description
1 polymer ?
#
loop_
_entity_poly.entity_id
_entity_poly.type
_entity_poly.pdbx_seq_one_letter_code
_entity_poly.pdbx_strand_id
1 'polypeptide(L)'
;MIKRIAACCAWLAACGQVWALDVDIRLHIQSRQAQVAPQCASVLARAGTLPPHASYQRALCLLYGLQTPANPDAATKLLRALAEGGMTEAQMALADTLQQGDTVQQQEAVQWYSRAAAAGDVRAAARQSRLAGRLQAAADAAKAASTPAPSDPDDPYADMLNNAAAQQPGYHCHFYGLGKRVCHGGMD
;
A
#
# COMPACT_ATOMS: atom_id res chain seq x y z
N MET A 1 33.96 -29.01 10.89
CA MET A 1 32.74 -28.49 11.54
C MET A 1 32.44 -27.08 11.03
N ILE A 2 31.78 -26.93 9.87
CA ILE A 2 31.33 -25.61 9.36
C ILE A 2 29.98 -25.83 8.66
N LYS A 3 28.91 -25.88 9.43
CA LYS A 3 27.52 -25.77 8.96
C LYS A 3 26.82 -24.84 9.94
N ARG A 4 26.02 -23.89 9.40
CA ARG A 4 25.12 -22.92 10.08
C ARG A 4 25.56 -21.45 10.06
N ILE A 5 25.56 -20.83 8.88
CA ILE A 5 25.34 -19.36 8.79
C ILE A 5 24.24 -18.99 7.77
N ALA A 6 23.83 -19.89 6.87
CA ALA A 6 22.88 -19.57 5.79
C ALA A 6 21.41 -19.34 6.19
N ALA A 7 21.03 -19.45 7.47
CA ALA A 7 19.63 -19.35 7.91
C ALA A 7 19.19 -17.97 8.40
N CYS A 8 20.07 -16.96 8.45
CA CYS A 8 19.73 -15.64 9.01
C CYS A 8 19.26 -14.61 7.97
N CYS A 9 19.44 -14.86 6.66
CA CYS A 9 19.07 -13.88 5.64
C CYS A 9 17.57 -13.88 5.26
N ALA A 10 16.81 -14.91 5.65
CA ALA A 10 15.38 -15.00 5.29
C ALA A 10 14.44 -14.26 6.25
N TRP A 11 14.87 -13.96 7.49
CA TRP A 11 14.03 -13.26 8.48
C TRP A 11 14.16 -11.73 8.44
N LEU A 12 15.24 -11.20 7.87
CA LEU A 12 15.42 -9.75 7.72
C LEU A 12 14.56 -9.14 6.61
N ALA A 13 14.01 -9.96 5.69
CA ALA A 13 13.10 -9.49 4.66
C ALA A 13 11.66 -9.24 5.19
N ALA A 14 11.29 -9.81 6.34
CA ALA A 14 9.92 -9.78 6.86
C ALA A 14 9.66 -8.72 7.95
N CYS A 15 10.69 -8.05 8.49
CA CYS A 15 10.52 -7.10 9.61
C CYS A 15 11.05 -5.67 9.33
N GLY A 16 11.52 -5.38 8.12
CA GLY A 16 12.25 -4.14 7.83
C GLY A 16 11.62 -3.17 6.83
N GLN A 17 10.49 -3.50 6.20
CA GLN A 17 9.80 -2.54 5.33
C GLN A 17 8.89 -1.63 6.15
N VAL A 18 9.45 -1.02 7.20
CA VAL A 18 8.92 0.24 7.71
C VAL A 18 9.35 1.30 6.69
N TRP A 19 8.56 1.37 5.62
CA TRP A 19 8.30 2.52 4.77
C TRP A 19 9.38 3.59 4.86
N ALA A 20 10.19 3.67 3.80
CA ALA A 20 10.74 4.93 3.35
C ALA A 20 9.57 5.93 3.22
N LEU A 21 9.24 6.62 4.32
CA LEU A 21 8.34 7.75 4.36
C LEU A 21 8.99 8.78 3.46
N ASP A 22 8.49 8.86 2.23
CA ASP A 22 8.84 9.83 1.21
C ASP A 22 9.10 11.18 1.90
N VAL A 23 10.38 11.55 1.95
CA VAL A 23 10.85 12.69 2.76
C VAL A 23 10.16 13.97 2.30
N ASP A 24 9.86 14.07 1.00
CA ASP A 24 9.14 15.20 0.43
C ASP A 24 7.71 15.29 0.96
N ILE A 25 7.04 14.15 1.16
CA ILE A 25 5.69 14.09 1.73
C ILE A 25 5.73 14.49 3.20
N ARG A 26 6.71 14.01 3.96
CA ARG A 26 6.88 14.36 5.37
C ARG A 26 7.13 15.85 5.56
N LEU A 27 8.05 16.43 4.79
CA LEU A 27 8.35 17.87 4.83
C LEU A 27 7.10 18.70 4.47
N HIS A 28 6.32 18.26 3.48
CA HIS A 28 5.09 18.95 3.11
C HIS A 28 4.02 18.86 4.20
N ILE A 29 3.86 17.71 4.87
CA ILE A 29 2.96 17.55 6.01
C ILE A 29 3.36 18.49 7.16
N GLN A 30 4.65 18.56 7.49
CA GLN A 30 5.16 19.47 8.52
C GLN A 30 4.87 20.93 8.16
N SER A 31 5.07 21.32 6.90
CA SER A 31 4.74 22.66 6.41
C SER A 31 3.24 22.98 6.58
N ARG A 32 2.35 22.06 6.18
CA ARG A 32 0.90 22.22 6.38
C ARG A 32 0.54 22.36 7.86
N GLN A 33 1.10 21.51 8.72
CA GLN A 33 0.88 21.57 10.17
C GLN A 33 1.27 22.93 10.74
N ALA A 34 2.45 23.43 10.39
CA ALA A 34 2.93 24.73 10.86
C ALA A 34 2.02 25.90 10.41
N GLN A 35 1.51 25.85 9.18
CA GLN A 35 0.60 26.87 8.65
C GLN A 35 -0.75 26.88 9.38
N VAL A 36 -1.32 25.72 9.68
CA VAL A 36 -2.68 25.64 10.27
C VAL A 36 -2.71 25.67 11.80
N ALA A 37 -1.64 25.24 12.48
CA ALA A 37 -1.57 25.14 13.94
C ALA A 37 -2.06 26.38 14.70
N PRO A 38 -1.68 27.63 14.37
CA PRO A 38 -2.12 28.80 15.13
C PRO A 38 -3.62 29.10 15.00
N GLN A 39 -4.27 28.59 13.95
CA GLN A 39 -5.68 28.87 13.64
C GLN A 39 -6.61 27.70 13.99
N CYS A 40 -6.08 26.55 14.41
CA CYS A 40 -6.89 25.35 14.59
C CYS A 40 -7.97 25.49 15.65
N ALA A 41 -7.68 26.10 16.80
CA ALA A 41 -8.67 26.29 17.85
C ALA A 41 -9.86 27.14 17.38
N SER A 42 -9.60 28.25 16.68
CA SER A 42 -10.65 29.14 16.19
C SER A 42 -11.43 28.53 15.03
N VAL A 43 -10.77 27.84 14.10
CA VAL A 43 -11.41 27.16 12.97
C VAL A 43 -12.30 26.00 13.44
N LEU A 44 -11.88 25.23 14.43
CA LEU A 44 -12.68 24.13 14.99
C LEU A 44 -13.90 24.64 15.76
N ALA A 45 -13.80 25.77 16.45
CA ALA A 45 -14.92 26.36 17.20
C ALA A 45 -16.05 26.95 16.33
N ARG A 46 -15.79 27.25 15.05
CA ARG A 46 -16.79 27.88 14.16
C ARG A 46 -17.96 26.94 13.84
N ALA A 47 -19.19 27.34 14.14
CA ALA A 47 -20.37 26.59 13.72
C ALA A 47 -20.74 26.85 12.24
N GLY A 48 -21.45 25.91 11.62
CA GLY A 48 -22.02 26.08 10.27
C GLY A 48 -21.05 25.78 9.11
N THR A 49 -21.51 26.09 7.90
CA THR A 49 -20.77 25.88 6.65
C THR A 49 -19.59 26.86 6.55
N LEU A 50 -18.40 26.32 6.30
CA LEU A 50 -17.18 27.12 6.12
C LEU A 50 -16.87 27.30 4.62
N PRO A 51 -16.26 28.43 4.22
CA PRO A 51 -15.75 28.60 2.86
C PRO A 51 -14.66 27.54 2.57
N PRO A 52 -14.39 27.19 1.30
CA PRO A 52 -13.50 26.08 0.94
C PRO A 52 -12.14 26.09 1.64
N HIS A 53 -11.48 27.26 1.71
CA HIS A 53 -10.20 27.39 2.40
C HIS A 53 -10.28 27.11 3.91
N ALA A 54 -11.31 27.61 4.61
CA ALA A 54 -11.49 27.36 6.03
C ALA A 54 -11.94 25.91 6.30
N SER A 55 -12.72 25.32 5.40
CA SER A 55 -13.06 23.89 5.42
C SER A 55 -11.82 23.02 5.28
N TYR A 56 -10.88 23.41 4.41
CA TYR A 56 -9.58 22.73 4.26
C TYR A 56 -8.74 22.84 5.52
N GLN A 57 -8.61 24.03 6.10
CA GLN A 57 -7.91 24.22 7.38
C GLN A 57 -8.52 23.35 8.49
N ARG A 58 -9.86 23.31 8.59
CA ARG A 58 -10.57 22.43 9.52
C ARG A 58 -10.21 20.97 9.29
N ALA A 59 -10.21 20.53 8.04
CA ALA A 59 -9.85 19.15 7.69
C ALA A 59 -8.41 18.82 8.11
N LEU A 60 -7.45 19.73 7.90
CA LEU A 60 -6.06 19.55 8.34
C LEU A 60 -5.92 19.52 9.87
N CYS A 61 -6.65 20.38 10.60
CA CYS A 61 -6.63 20.37 12.06
C CYS A 61 -7.17 19.04 12.63
N LEU A 62 -8.24 18.52 12.05
CA LEU A 62 -8.80 17.20 12.39
C LEU A 62 -7.85 16.07 11.99
N LEU A 63 -7.21 16.16 10.83
CA LEU A 63 -6.29 15.13 10.33
C LEU A 63 -5.06 14.99 11.25
N TYR A 64 -4.49 16.12 11.67
CA TYR A 64 -3.23 16.17 12.42
C TYR A 64 -3.41 16.23 13.94
N GLY A 65 -4.63 16.39 14.44
CA GLY A 65 -4.89 16.49 15.89
C GLY A 65 -4.24 17.72 16.53
N LEU A 66 -4.26 18.86 15.84
CA LEU A 66 -3.63 20.08 16.34
C LEU A 66 -4.57 20.76 17.34
N GLN A 67 -4.13 20.89 18.60
CA GLN A 67 -4.89 21.49 19.72
C GLN A 67 -6.16 20.72 20.14
N THR A 68 -6.53 19.66 19.43
CA THR A 68 -7.70 18.81 19.69
C THR A 68 -7.38 17.36 19.30
N PRO A 69 -8.14 16.35 19.78
CA PRO A 69 -7.95 14.97 19.34
C PRO A 69 -8.09 14.84 17.82
N ALA A 70 -7.18 14.07 17.20
CA ALA A 70 -7.27 13.77 15.78
C ALA A 70 -8.56 12.99 15.46
N ASN A 71 -9.15 13.29 14.31
CA ASN A 71 -10.27 12.57 13.75
C ASN A 71 -10.04 12.37 12.24
N PRO A 72 -9.24 11.36 11.86
CA PRO A 72 -8.87 11.14 10.46
C PRO A 72 -10.06 10.81 9.57
N ASP A 73 -11.10 10.13 10.10
CA ASP A 73 -12.30 9.80 9.32
C ASP A 73 -13.09 11.06 8.93
N ALA A 74 -13.31 11.96 9.88
CA ALA A 74 -13.97 13.23 9.61
C ALA A 74 -13.11 14.11 8.68
N ALA A 75 -11.79 14.11 8.87
CA ALA A 75 -10.86 14.84 8.02
C ALA A 75 -10.88 14.33 6.58
N THR A 76 -10.78 13.01 6.36
CA THR A 76 -10.79 12.41 5.03
C THR A 76 -12.10 12.68 4.30
N LYS A 77 -13.25 12.67 5.00
CA LYS A 77 -14.55 13.04 4.41
C LYS A 77 -14.57 14.50 3.94
N LEU A 78 -14.07 15.43 4.75
CA LEU A 78 -13.97 16.84 4.37
C LEU A 78 -12.98 17.05 3.21
N LEU A 79 -11.81 16.41 3.26
CA LEU A 79 -10.81 16.48 2.20
C LEU A 79 -11.36 15.94 0.88
N ARG A 80 -12.10 14.82 0.91
CA ARG A 80 -12.75 14.26 -0.28
C ARG A 80 -13.77 15.21 -0.88
N ALA A 81 -14.66 15.79 -0.08
CA ALA A 81 -15.62 16.77 -0.57
C ALA A 81 -14.94 18.00 -1.22
N LEU A 82 -13.85 18.50 -0.64
CA LEU A 82 -13.09 19.63 -1.19
C LEU A 82 -12.32 19.24 -2.45
N ALA A 83 -11.73 18.04 -2.47
CA ALA A 83 -10.99 17.50 -3.61
C ALA A 83 -11.90 17.26 -4.82
N GLU A 84 -13.12 16.77 -4.58
CA GLU A 84 -14.19 16.64 -5.58
C GLU A 84 -14.67 18.01 -6.07
N GLY A 85 -14.69 19.01 -5.19
CA GLY A 85 -14.94 20.42 -5.53
C GLY A 85 -13.81 21.10 -6.33
N GLY A 86 -12.75 20.37 -6.70
CA GLY A 86 -11.66 20.89 -7.54
C GLY A 86 -10.52 21.57 -6.78
N MET A 87 -10.51 21.52 -5.44
CA MET A 87 -9.42 22.12 -4.66
C MET A 87 -8.15 21.27 -4.73
N THR A 88 -7.15 21.75 -5.48
CA THR A 88 -5.87 21.06 -5.73
C THR A 88 -5.13 20.70 -4.43
N GLU A 89 -5.12 21.59 -3.43
CA GLU A 89 -4.46 21.31 -2.15
C GLU A 89 -5.17 20.20 -1.37
N ALA A 90 -6.49 20.10 -1.49
CA ALA A 90 -7.27 19.03 -0.87
C ALA A 90 -7.05 17.69 -1.59
N GLN A 91 -6.96 17.70 -2.93
CA GLN A 91 -6.59 16.51 -3.71
C GLN A 91 -5.22 15.98 -3.30
N MET A 92 -4.23 16.87 -3.12
CA MET A 92 -2.90 16.52 -2.63
C MET A 92 -2.91 15.99 -1.19
N ALA A 93 -3.61 16.66 -0.28
CA ALA A 93 -3.70 16.22 1.11
C ALA A 93 -4.40 14.86 1.23
N LEU A 94 -5.48 14.64 0.47
CA LEU A 94 -6.19 13.37 0.42
C LEU A 94 -5.31 12.25 -0.14
N ALA A 95 -4.58 12.50 -1.22
CA ALA A 95 -3.64 11.53 -1.79
C ALA A 95 -2.50 11.19 -0.82
N ASP A 96 -1.94 12.19 -0.12
CA ASP A 96 -0.91 12.00 0.91
C ASP A 96 -1.41 11.08 2.04
N THR A 97 -2.68 11.25 2.46
CA THR A 97 -3.33 10.41 3.49
C THR A 97 -3.61 9.00 2.97
N LEU A 98 -4.20 8.86 1.79
CA LEU A 98 -4.58 7.58 1.22
C LEU A 98 -3.36 6.69 0.89
N GLN A 99 -2.22 7.27 0.51
CA GLN A 99 -1.05 6.46 0.20
C GLN A 99 -0.41 5.75 1.40
N GLN A 100 -0.80 6.13 2.63
CA GLN A 100 -0.39 5.46 3.87
C GLN A 100 -1.29 4.28 4.22
N GLY A 101 -2.40 4.13 3.48
CA GLY A 101 -3.38 3.07 3.65
C GLY A 101 -2.99 1.75 2.99
N ASP A 102 -3.97 0.87 2.87
CA ASP A 102 -3.84 -0.39 2.16
C ASP A 102 -3.65 -0.19 0.64
N THR A 103 -3.49 -1.30 -0.10
CA THR A 103 -3.30 -1.26 -1.56
C THR A 103 -4.47 -0.60 -2.29
N VAL A 104 -5.71 -0.75 -1.82
CA VAL A 104 -6.89 -0.14 -2.45
C VAL A 104 -6.85 1.38 -2.27
N GLN A 105 -6.54 1.84 -1.05
CA GLN A 105 -6.38 3.26 -0.75
C GLN A 105 -5.20 3.86 -1.53
N GLN A 106 -4.09 3.13 -1.66
CA GLN A 106 -2.95 3.57 -2.46
C GLN A 106 -3.28 3.70 -3.95
N GLN A 107 -4.07 2.79 -4.52
CA GLN A 107 -4.56 2.92 -5.89
C GLN A 107 -5.46 4.15 -6.05
N GLU A 108 -6.30 4.45 -5.07
CA GLU A 108 -7.10 5.68 -5.04
C GLU A 108 -6.19 6.93 -4.96
N ALA A 109 -5.14 6.90 -4.13
CA ALA A 109 -4.17 8.00 -4.01
C ALA A 109 -3.50 8.34 -5.34
N VAL A 110 -3.16 7.34 -6.17
CA VAL A 110 -2.62 7.57 -7.53
C VAL A 110 -3.59 8.40 -8.39
N GLN A 111 -4.89 8.12 -8.30
CA GLN A 111 -5.90 8.87 -9.05
C GLN A 111 -6.01 10.31 -8.56
N TRP A 112 -5.97 10.53 -7.24
CA TRP A 112 -6.00 11.87 -6.67
C TRP A 112 -4.76 12.69 -7.00
N TYR A 113 -3.56 12.09 -6.99
CA TYR A 113 -2.36 12.76 -7.47
C TYR A 113 -2.45 13.09 -8.96
N SER A 114 -3.04 12.21 -9.78
CA SER A 114 -3.23 12.51 -11.21
C SER A 114 -4.12 13.73 -11.43
N ARG A 115 -5.20 13.88 -10.65
CA ARG A 115 -6.08 15.06 -10.69
C ARG A 115 -5.34 16.33 -10.24
N ALA A 116 -4.58 16.24 -9.15
CA ALA A 116 -3.80 17.38 -8.66
C ALA A 116 -2.71 17.80 -9.67
N ALA A 117 -2.07 16.85 -10.34
CA ALA A 117 -1.09 17.12 -11.38
C ALA A 117 -1.75 17.81 -12.60
N ALA A 118 -2.91 17.33 -13.03
CA ALA A 118 -3.68 17.96 -14.11
C ALA A 118 -4.15 19.38 -13.74
N ALA A 119 -4.38 19.66 -12.46
CA ALA A 119 -4.71 20.98 -11.93
C ALA A 119 -3.49 21.87 -11.66
N GLY A 120 -2.27 21.43 -12.00
CA GLY A 120 -1.04 22.23 -11.96
C GLY A 120 -0.14 22.04 -10.74
N ASP A 121 -0.43 21.11 -9.82
CA ASP A 121 0.52 20.81 -8.72
C ASP A 121 1.70 19.99 -9.24
N VAL A 122 2.85 20.64 -9.38
CA VAL A 122 4.10 20.05 -9.91
C VAL A 122 4.62 18.88 -9.08
N ARG A 123 4.28 18.81 -7.78
CA ARG A 123 4.74 17.74 -6.89
C ARG A 123 3.90 16.49 -7.08
N ALA A 124 2.64 16.65 -7.48
CA ALA A 124 1.68 15.57 -7.62
C ALA A 124 2.13 14.53 -8.65
N ALA A 125 2.66 14.97 -9.81
CA ALA A 125 3.13 14.06 -10.86
C ALA A 125 4.28 13.16 -10.38
N ALA A 126 5.24 13.72 -9.64
CA ALA A 126 6.35 12.96 -9.09
C ALA A 126 5.87 11.94 -8.03
N ARG A 127 4.97 12.36 -7.13
CA ARG A 127 4.38 11.47 -6.11
C ARG A 127 3.53 10.36 -6.73
N GLN A 128 2.74 10.68 -7.74
CA GLN A 128 1.96 9.71 -8.51
C GLN A 128 2.87 8.64 -9.11
N SER A 129 3.91 9.06 -9.83
CA SER A 129 4.85 8.16 -10.51
C SER A 129 5.56 7.23 -9.53
N ARG A 130 6.07 7.78 -8.42
CA ARG A 130 6.71 6.97 -7.37
C ARG A 130 5.75 5.95 -6.77
N LEU A 131 4.53 6.36 -6.42
CA LEU A 131 3.53 5.46 -5.84
C LEU A 131 3.11 4.36 -6.81
N ALA A 132 2.81 4.72 -8.07
CA ALA A 132 2.43 3.77 -9.11
C ALA A 132 3.54 2.74 -9.37
N GLY A 133 4.81 3.18 -9.43
CA GLY A 133 5.96 2.27 -9.58
C GLY A 133 6.07 1.27 -8.43
N ARG A 134 5.86 1.69 -7.18
CA ARG A 134 5.84 0.77 -6.02
C ARG A 134 4.71 -0.24 -6.11
N LEU A 135 3.51 0.20 -6.49
CA LEU A 135 2.34 -0.68 -6.64
C LEU A 135 2.57 -1.72 -7.75
N GLN A 136 3.13 -1.30 -8.88
CA GLN A 136 3.46 -2.20 -9.98
C GLN A 136 4.53 -3.23 -9.56
N ALA A 137 5.63 -2.77 -8.93
CA ALA A 137 6.67 -3.67 -8.46
C ALA A 137 6.15 -4.69 -7.43
N ALA A 138 5.24 -4.27 -6.55
CA ALA A 138 4.59 -5.17 -5.60
C ALA A 138 3.69 -6.20 -6.30
N ALA A 139 2.94 -5.79 -7.32
CA ALA A 139 2.12 -6.70 -8.12
C ALA A 139 2.96 -7.72 -8.92
N ASP A 140 4.08 -7.27 -9.50
CA ASP A 140 5.00 -8.14 -10.24
C ASP A 140 5.68 -9.15 -9.30
N ALA A 141 6.10 -8.71 -8.12
CA ALA A 141 6.65 -9.59 -7.09
C ALA A 141 5.62 -10.63 -6.60
N ALA A 142 4.36 -10.22 -6.40
CA ALA A 142 3.28 -11.14 -6.04
C ALA A 142 3.02 -12.18 -7.13
N LYS A 143 3.04 -11.77 -8.40
CA LYS A 143 2.92 -12.69 -9.54
C LYS A 143 4.08 -13.68 -9.58
N ALA A 144 5.32 -13.22 -9.42
CA ALA A 144 6.51 -14.08 -9.39
C ALA A 144 6.50 -15.07 -8.22
N ALA A 145 5.97 -14.67 -7.06
CA ALA A 145 5.79 -15.59 -5.93
C ALA A 145 4.70 -16.64 -6.17
N SER A 146 3.71 -16.33 -7.03
CA SER A 146 2.62 -17.26 -7.38
C SER A 146 2.96 -18.22 -8.52
N THR A 147 4.00 -17.94 -9.31
CA THR A 147 4.46 -18.85 -10.36
C THR A 147 5.22 -20.02 -9.74
N PRO A 148 4.79 -21.28 -9.98
CA PRO A 148 5.56 -22.45 -9.55
C PRO A 148 7.00 -22.35 -10.08
N ALA A 149 7.97 -22.76 -9.27
CA ALA A 149 9.35 -22.81 -9.72
C ALA A 149 9.45 -23.65 -11.01
N PRO A 150 10.28 -23.25 -12.00
CA PRO A 150 10.55 -24.10 -13.14
C PRO A 150 10.97 -25.47 -12.62
N SER A 151 10.26 -26.51 -13.02
CA SER A 151 10.71 -27.87 -12.72
C SER A 151 12.06 -28.08 -13.37
N ASP A 152 13.02 -28.62 -12.63
CA ASP A 152 14.32 -29.00 -13.17
C ASP A 152 14.06 -29.96 -14.36
N PRO A 153 14.57 -29.67 -15.57
CA PRO A 153 14.30 -30.48 -16.76
C PRO A 153 14.84 -31.90 -16.62
N ASP A 154 15.77 -32.13 -15.69
CA ASP A 154 16.28 -33.46 -15.31
C ASP A 154 15.64 -33.99 -14.00
N ASP A 155 14.63 -33.31 -13.44
CA ASP A 155 13.85 -33.83 -12.31
C ASP A 155 12.90 -34.93 -12.80
N PRO A 156 13.15 -36.21 -12.46
CA PRO A 156 12.30 -37.31 -12.90
C PRO A 156 10.88 -37.25 -12.32
N TYR A 157 10.59 -36.27 -11.44
CA TYR A 157 9.29 -36.04 -10.83
C TYR A 157 8.59 -34.75 -11.31
N ALA A 158 9.19 -33.99 -12.25
CA ALA A 158 8.64 -32.76 -12.81
C ALA A 158 7.23 -32.93 -13.39
N ASP A 159 7.03 -34.00 -14.16
CA ASP A 159 5.73 -34.34 -14.74
C ASP A 159 4.75 -34.83 -13.66
N MET A 160 5.18 -35.56 -12.64
CA MET A 160 4.26 -36.12 -11.62
C MET A 160 3.60 -35.05 -10.74
N LEU A 161 4.27 -33.91 -10.49
CA LEU A 161 3.72 -32.84 -9.65
C LEU A 161 2.67 -31.98 -10.38
N ASN A 162 2.78 -31.87 -11.70
CA ASN A 162 1.92 -31.02 -12.54
C ASN A 162 0.92 -31.82 -13.39
N ASN A 163 1.02 -33.14 -13.45
CA ASN A 163 0.17 -33.95 -14.32
C ASN A 163 -1.23 -34.19 -13.71
N ALA A 164 -2.25 -33.91 -14.51
CA ALA A 164 -3.66 -34.15 -14.23
C ALA A 164 -3.98 -35.61 -13.84
N ALA A 165 -3.10 -36.57 -14.14
CA ALA A 165 -3.20 -37.96 -13.71
C ALA A 165 -3.23 -38.12 -12.17
N ALA A 166 -2.45 -37.32 -11.42
CA ALA A 166 -2.43 -37.36 -9.95
C ALA A 166 -3.70 -36.74 -9.30
N GLN A 167 -4.60 -36.19 -10.10
CA GLN A 167 -5.89 -35.63 -9.69
C GLN A 167 -7.06 -36.55 -10.07
N GLN A 168 -6.79 -37.73 -10.64
CA GLN A 168 -7.84 -38.68 -11.01
C GLN A 168 -8.34 -39.49 -9.80
N PRO A 169 -9.62 -39.91 -9.80
CA PRO A 169 -10.17 -40.76 -8.75
C PRO A 169 -9.40 -42.09 -8.67
N GLY A 170 -8.95 -42.49 -7.47
CA GLY A 170 -8.21 -43.73 -7.24
C GLY A 170 -6.71 -43.57 -7.03
N TYR A 171 -6.17 -42.35 -7.13
CA TYR A 171 -4.80 -42.03 -6.72
C TYR A 171 -4.78 -41.41 -5.32
N HIS A 172 -3.80 -41.79 -4.49
CA HIS A 172 -3.53 -41.11 -3.23
C HIS A 172 -2.06 -40.70 -3.12
N CYS A 173 -1.84 -39.59 -2.43
CA CYS A 173 -0.52 -38.98 -2.32
C CYS A 173 -0.04 -38.95 -0.87
N HIS A 174 1.21 -39.34 -0.66
CA HIS A 174 1.92 -39.18 0.60
C HIS A 174 2.86 -37.98 0.54
N PHE A 175 2.94 -37.26 1.65
CA PHE A 175 3.95 -36.21 1.86
C PHE A 175 5.04 -36.76 2.76
N TYR A 176 6.27 -36.75 2.27
CA TYR A 176 7.45 -37.01 3.08
C TYR A 176 8.11 -35.68 3.42
N GLY A 177 8.64 -35.56 4.64
CA GLY A 177 9.31 -34.35 5.11
C GLY A 177 10.36 -33.86 4.12
N LEU A 178 10.49 -32.53 3.98
CA LEU A 178 11.20 -31.77 2.92
C LEU A 178 10.35 -31.36 1.70
N GLY A 179 9.02 -31.41 1.80
CA GLY A 179 8.12 -30.89 0.76
C GLY A 179 7.99 -31.79 -0.48
N LYS A 180 8.46 -33.03 -0.39
CA LYS A 180 8.32 -34.01 -1.47
C LYS A 180 6.99 -34.76 -1.34
N ARG A 181 6.28 -34.88 -2.45
CA ARG A 181 5.01 -35.62 -2.56
C ARG A 181 5.21 -36.82 -3.49
N VAL A 182 4.72 -37.98 -3.10
CA VAL A 182 4.69 -39.20 -3.92
C VAL A 182 3.24 -39.66 -4.04
N CYS A 183 2.74 -39.80 -5.27
CA CYS A 183 1.38 -40.25 -5.55
C CYS A 183 1.42 -41.63 -6.21
N HIS A 184 0.52 -42.53 -5.81
CA HIS A 184 0.36 -43.84 -6.43
C HIS A 184 -1.13 -44.20 -6.59
N GLY A 185 -1.42 -45.09 -7.53
CA GLY A 185 -2.77 -45.59 -7.77
C GLY A 185 -3.09 -46.69 -6.76
N GLY A 186 -4.34 -46.77 -6.30
CA GLY A 186 -4.78 -47.66 -5.23
C GLY A 186 -4.79 -49.17 -5.54
N MET A 187 -3.92 -49.68 -6.43
CA MET A 187 -3.83 -51.10 -6.78
C MET A 187 -2.39 -51.58 -7.10
N ASP A 188 -1.38 -51.15 -6.34
CA ASP A 188 -0.05 -51.80 -6.31
C ASP A 188 0.33 -52.22 -4.87
#